data_AF-A0A7H4M8Z2-F1
#
_entry.id   AF-A0A7H4M8Z2-F1
#
_cell.length_a   1.000
_cell.length_b   1.000
_cell.length_c   1.000
_cell.angle_alpha   90.00
_cell.angle_beta   90.00
_cell.angle_gamma   90.00
#
_symmetry.space_group_name_H-M   'P 1'
#
loop_
_entity.id
_entity.type
_entity.pdbx_description
1 polymer ?
#
loop_
_entity_poly.entity_id
_entity_poly.type
_entity_poly.pdbx_seq_one_letter_code
_entity_poly.pdbx_strand_id
1 'polypeptide(L)'
;MLIPSKLSRPVRLEHTVVRERLLAKLSGANNYRLVLITSPAGYGKTTLISQWAAGKNDLGWFSLDEGDNQQERFASYLIAAIQQATGNHCAASEAMVQKRQYASLSSLFAQLFIELADWQCPLYLVIDDYHLINNPVIHDAMRFFLRHQPENMTLVVLSRKPAAAGHCQPARPRSASGDWQPAAGLYPPGSETIFRLPSDVANRSRRQQPAVRRCRRVGHRAAAHRPLRPPE
;
A
#
# COMPACT_ATOMS: atom_id res chain seq x y z
N MET A 1 -18.73 11.45 -1.65
CA MET A 1 -18.13 11.65 -2.98
C MET A 1 -16.63 11.47 -2.86
N LEU A 2 -16.04 10.59 -3.68
CA LEU A 2 -14.59 10.38 -3.74
C LEU A 2 -13.98 11.33 -4.78
N ILE A 3 -12.79 11.85 -4.48
CA ILE A 3 -12.04 12.71 -5.40
C ILE A 3 -11.06 11.81 -6.18
N PRO A 4 -11.21 11.68 -7.51
CA PRO A 4 -10.39 10.75 -8.30
C PRO A 4 -8.89 11.04 -8.23
N SER A 5 -8.48 12.32 -8.13
CA SER A 5 -7.05 12.70 -8.08
C SER A 5 -6.31 12.12 -6.87
N LYS A 6 -7.02 11.75 -5.80
CA LYS A 6 -6.43 11.09 -4.62
C LYS A 6 -6.17 9.60 -4.83
N LEU A 7 -6.88 9.00 -5.77
CA LEU A 7 -6.74 7.59 -6.14
C LEU A 7 -5.85 7.40 -7.37
N SER A 8 -5.58 8.48 -8.10
CA SER A 8 -4.74 8.46 -9.29
C SER A 8 -3.27 8.63 -8.94
N ARG A 9 -2.43 7.75 -9.49
CA ARG A 9 -0.98 7.94 -9.49
C ARG A 9 -0.63 9.28 -10.16
N PRO A 10 0.21 10.12 -9.55
CA PRO A 10 0.65 11.37 -10.16
C PRO A 10 1.35 11.12 -11.50
N VAL A 11 0.98 11.93 -12.50
CA VAL A 11 1.53 11.84 -13.87
C VAL A 11 3.04 12.07 -13.82
N ARG A 12 3.79 11.19 -14.50
CA ARG A 12 5.24 11.29 -14.64
C ARG A 12 5.58 12.58 -15.39
N LEU A 13 6.43 13.43 -14.82
CA LEU A 13 7.07 14.50 -15.59
C LEU A 13 8.23 13.86 -16.37
N GLU A 14 8.26 14.09 -17.69
CA GLU A 14 9.18 13.44 -18.64
C GLU A 14 10.66 13.73 -18.34
N HIS A 15 10.97 14.78 -17.58
CA HIS A 15 12.33 15.22 -17.23
C HIS A 15 12.77 14.85 -15.81
N THR A 16 12.18 13.82 -15.20
CA THR A 16 12.57 13.40 -13.84
C THR A 16 13.83 12.53 -13.84
N VAL A 17 14.84 12.92 -13.05
CA VAL A 17 16.07 12.14 -12.85
C VAL A 17 15.71 10.74 -12.35
N VAL A 18 16.16 9.71 -13.07
CA VAL A 18 15.92 8.32 -12.70
C VAL A 18 16.88 7.93 -11.58
N ARG A 19 16.33 7.52 -10.43
CA ARG A 19 17.13 7.11 -9.27
C ARG A 19 17.31 5.60 -9.24
N GLU A 20 18.08 5.07 -10.19
CA GLU A 20 18.26 3.62 -10.41
C GLU A 20 18.62 2.85 -9.13
N ARG A 21 19.52 3.38 -8.31
CA ARG A 21 19.91 2.76 -7.03
C ARG A 21 18.73 2.55 -6.06
N LEU A 22 17.78 3.48 -6.04
CA LEU A 22 16.60 3.40 -5.18
C LEU A 22 15.51 2.53 -5.81
N LEU A 23 15.37 2.57 -7.13
CA LEU A 23 14.50 1.66 -7.87
C LEU A 23 14.95 0.20 -7.71
N ALA A 24 16.26 -0.05 -7.75
CA ALA A 24 16.86 -1.36 -7.48
C ALA A 24 16.63 -1.82 -6.04
N LYS A 25 16.49 -0.89 -5.09
CA LYS A 25 16.04 -1.23 -3.74
C LYS A 25 14.56 -1.65 -3.76
N LEU A 26 13.70 -0.98 -4.51
CA LEU A 26 12.27 -1.29 -4.60
C LEU A 26 11.94 -2.52 -5.47
N SER A 27 12.89 -3.06 -6.23
CA SER A 27 12.67 -4.24 -7.07
C SER A 27 12.27 -5.49 -6.27
N GLY A 28 12.70 -5.59 -5.01
CA GLY A 28 12.32 -6.66 -4.08
C GLY A 28 11.14 -6.31 -3.17
N ALA A 29 10.34 -5.28 -3.49
CA ALA A 29 9.25 -4.83 -2.62
C ALA A 29 8.23 -5.94 -2.30
N ASN A 30 7.98 -6.84 -3.24
CA ASN A 30 7.13 -8.03 -3.06
C ASN A 30 7.56 -8.97 -1.93
N ASN A 31 8.83 -8.91 -1.49
CA ASN A 31 9.35 -9.72 -0.40
C ASN A 31 9.09 -9.09 0.98
N TYR A 32 8.40 -7.95 1.02
CA TYR A 32 8.15 -7.20 2.25
C TYR A 32 6.68 -6.85 2.38
N ARG A 33 6.17 -6.95 3.60
CA ARG A 33 4.80 -6.55 3.95
C ARG A 33 4.65 -5.03 4.06
N LEU A 34 5.74 -4.32 4.40
CA LEU A 34 5.79 -2.87 4.50
C LEU A 34 7.09 -2.33 3.91
N VAL A 35 6.95 -1.36 3.01
CA VAL A 35 8.01 -0.46 2.54
C VAL A 35 7.66 0.95 2.99
N LEU A 36 8.43 1.51 3.91
CA LEU A 36 8.25 2.87 4.39
C LEU A 36 9.34 3.77 3.82
N ILE A 37 8.95 4.83 3.12
CA ILE A 37 9.87 5.84 2.57
C ILE A 37 9.66 7.15 3.30
N THR A 38 10.68 7.58 4.03
CA THR A 38 10.68 8.84 4.76
C THR A 38 11.72 9.79 4.19
N SER A 39 11.29 10.99 3.82
CA SER A 39 12.18 12.11 3.45
C SER A 39 11.43 13.44 3.48
N PRO A 40 12.10 14.59 3.62
CA PRO A 40 11.44 15.90 3.62
C PRO A 40 10.68 16.22 2.32
N ALA A 41 9.92 17.32 2.31
CA ALA A 41 9.26 17.81 1.09
C ALA A 41 10.30 18.16 0.01
N GLY A 42 9.94 17.99 -1.26
CA GLY A 42 10.82 18.32 -2.40
C GLY A 42 11.86 17.24 -2.77
N TYR A 43 12.02 16.18 -1.98
CA TYR A 43 13.01 15.12 -2.27
C TYR A 43 12.55 14.11 -3.33
N GLY A 44 11.29 14.17 -3.79
CA GLY A 44 10.81 13.33 -4.90
C GLY A 44 10.36 11.91 -4.51
N LYS A 45 9.88 11.68 -3.27
CA LYS A 45 9.30 10.37 -2.85
C LYS A 45 8.21 9.89 -3.79
N THR A 46 7.24 10.77 -4.03
CA THR A 46 6.11 10.54 -4.92
C THR A 46 6.62 10.26 -6.34
N THR A 47 7.61 11.01 -6.82
CA THR A 47 8.26 10.75 -8.11
C THR A 47 8.91 9.37 -8.16
N LEU A 48 9.68 8.98 -7.14
CA LEU A 48 10.35 7.68 -7.05
C LEU A 48 9.34 6.53 -7.11
N ILE A 49 8.26 6.59 -6.31
CA ILE A 49 7.23 5.54 -6.35
C ILE A 49 6.44 5.59 -7.65
N SER A 50 6.12 6.75 -8.20
CA SER A 50 5.49 6.83 -9.52
C SER A 50 6.36 6.20 -10.61
N GLN A 51 7.68 6.36 -10.52
CA GLN A 51 8.64 5.69 -11.42
C GLN A 51 8.63 4.17 -11.20
N TRP A 52 8.65 3.69 -9.96
CA TRP A 52 8.59 2.27 -9.64
C TRP A 52 7.23 1.62 -9.99
N ALA A 53 6.14 2.37 -9.86
CA ALA A 53 4.77 1.93 -10.15
C ALA A 53 4.48 1.87 -11.65
N ALA A 54 5.35 2.43 -12.51
CA ALA A 54 5.16 2.42 -13.95
C ALA A 54 5.01 0.97 -14.48
N GLY A 55 3.97 0.73 -15.27
CA GLY A 55 3.66 -0.60 -15.83
C GLY A 55 3.04 -1.61 -14.84
N LYS A 56 2.87 -1.26 -13.56
CA LYS A 56 2.14 -2.09 -12.59
C LYS A 56 0.64 -1.84 -12.69
N ASN A 57 -0.12 -2.93 -12.78
CA ASN A 57 -1.57 -2.96 -12.99
C ASN A 57 -2.32 -3.49 -11.76
N ASP A 58 -1.56 -3.89 -10.76
CA ASP A 58 -1.87 -4.52 -9.48
C ASP A 58 -1.56 -3.56 -8.32
N LEU A 59 -1.61 -2.26 -8.59
CA LEU A 59 -1.22 -1.19 -7.69
C LEU A 59 -2.38 -0.23 -7.45
N GLY A 60 -2.73 -0.05 -6.19
CA GLY A 60 -3.65 0.96 -5.70
C GLY A 60 -2.89 2.16 -5.18
N TRP A 61 -3.44 3.36 -5.37
CA TRP A 61 -2.84 4.59 -4.86
C TRP A 61 -3.84 5.32 -3.98
N PHE A 62 -3.38 5.85 -2.85
CA PHE A 62 -4.14 6.72 -1.97
C PHE A 62 -3.26 7.87 -1.47
N SER A 63 -3.46 9.05 -2.03
CA SER A 63 -2.87 10.30 -1.54
C SER A 63 -3.72 10.88 -0.42
N LEU A 64 -3.14 11.00 0.77
CA LEU A 64 -3.82 11.54 1.95
C LEU A 64 -3.86 13.07 1.93
N ASP A 65 -4.93 13.63 2.47
CA ASP A 65 -5.04 15.04 2.86
C ASP A 65 -5.51 15.17 4.33
N GLU A 66 -5.54 16.40 4.85
CA GLU A 66 -5.97 16.67 6.23
C GLU A 66 -7.40 16.19 6.52
N GLY A 67 -8.26 16.16 5.50
CA GLY A 67 -9.64 15.72 5.59
C GLY A 67 -9.82 14.20 5.73
N ASP A 68 -8.76 13.41 5.52
CA ASP A 68 -8.81 11.95 5.68
C ASP A 68 -8.58 11.49 7.12
N ASN A 69 -8.49 12.41 8.08
CA ASN A 69 -8.49 12.08 9.50
C ASN A 69 -9.85 11.56 10.00
N GLN A 70 -10.90 11.65 9.18
CA GLN A 70 -12.20 11.03 9.44
C GLN A 70 -12.17 9.55 9.04
N GLN A 71 -12.55 8.66 9.96
CA GLN A 71 -12.46 7.21 9.79
C GLN A 71 -13.20 6.73 8.54
N GLU A 72 -14.39 7.28 8.28
CA GLU A 72 -15.26 6.89 7.18
C GLU A 72 -14.65 7.30 5.83
N ARG A 73 -14.03 8.48 5.78
CA ARG A 73 -13.34 8.96 4.57
C ARG A 73 -12.11 8.12 4.29
N PHE A 74 -11.30 7.88 5.32
CA PHE A 74 -10.12 7.01 5.23
C PHE A 74 -10.50 5.62 4.71
N ALA A 75 -11.52 4.98 5.31
CA ALA A 75 -12.03 3.69 4.87
C ALA A 75 -12.47 3.71 3.41
N SER A 76 -13.21 4.75 3.02
CA SER A 76 -13.73 4.89 1.66
C SER A 76 -12.63 4.98 0.61
N TYR A 77 -11.61 5.81 0.84
CA TYR A 77 -10.50 5.93 -0.09
C TYR A 77 -9.58 4.70 -0.08
N LEU A 78 -9.32 4.10 1.09
CA LEU A 78 -8.49 2.91 1.19
C LEU A 78 -9.10 1.73 0.41
N ILE A 79 -10.38 1.44 0.63
CA ILE A 79 -11.08 0.37 -0.10
C ILE A 79 -11.17 0.70 -1.58
N ALA A 80 -11.44 1.94 -1.96
CA ALA A 80 -11.45 2.33 -3.37
C ALA A 80 -10.08 2.15 -4.05
N ALA A 81 -8.98 2.46 -3.37
CA ALA A 81 -7.63 2.23 -3.89
C ALA A 81 -7.34 0.74 -4.10
N ILE A 82 -7.77 -0.12 -3.17
CA ILE A 82 -7.61 -1.58 -3.29
C ILE A 82 -8.50 -2.15 -4.40
N GLN A 83 -9.72 -1.65 -4.56
CA GLN A 83 -10.62 -2.05 -5.66
C GLN A 83 -10.00 -1.73 -7.03
N GLN A 84 -9.34 -0.57 -7.18
CA GLN A 84 -8.63 -0.25 -8.43
C GLN A 84 -7.48 -1.21 -8.71
N ALA A 85 -6.74 -1.61 -7.68
CA ALA A 85 -5.62 -2.55 -7.79
C ALA A 85 -6.05 -3.97 -8.11
N THR A 86 -7.19 -4.40 -7.56
CA THR A 86 -7.72 -5.77 -7.68
C THR A 86 -8.74 -5.92 -8.81
N GLY A 87 -9.13 -4.84 -9.46
CA GLY A 87 -10.17 -4.87 -10.50
C GLY A 87 -11.55 -5.20 -9.95
N ASN A 88 -11.93 -4.58 -8.83
CA ASN A 88 -13.21 -4.72 -8.13
C ASN A 88 -13.44 -6.10 -7.47
N HIS A 89 -12.38 -6.75 -6.99
CA HIS A 89 -12.48 -8.07 -6.35
C HIS A 89 -13.16 -8.02 -4.97
N CYS A 90 -13.04 -6.91 -4.24
CA CYS A 90 -13.45 -6.76 -2.84
C CYS A 90 -14.83 -6.09 -2.71
N ALA A 91 -15.84 -6.65 -3.40
CA ALA A 91 -17.18 -6.05 -3.50
C ALA A 91 -17.94 -5.99 -2.16
N ALA A 92 -17.74 -6.97 -1.26
CA ALA A 92 -18.40 -6.98 0.04
C ALA A 92 -17.84 -5.86 0.94
N SER A 93 -16.53 -5.69 0.98
CA SER A 93 -15.88 -4.59 1.71
C SER A 93 -16.30 -3.22 1.18
N GLU A 94 -16.41 -3.08 -0.14
CA GLU A 94 -16.94 -1.85 -0.74
C GLU A 94 -18.39 -1.58 -0.31
N ALA A 95 -19.25 -2.59 -0.35
CA ALA A 95 -20.65 -2.45 0.08
C ALA A 95 -20.76 -2.08 1.56
N MET A 96 -19.92 -2.66 2.44
CA MET A 96 -19.85 -2.30 3.86
C MET A 96 -19.46 -0.84 4.06
N VAL A 97 -18.48 -0.35 3.29
CA VAL A 97 -18.08 1.07 3.32
C VAL A 97 -19.22 1.98 2.85
N GLN A 98 -19.83 1.68 1.71
CA GLN A 98 -20.89 2.50 1.13
C GLN A 98 -22.11 2.61 2.04
N LYS A 99 -22.49 1.50 2.68
CA LYS A 99 -23.61 1.44 3.64
C LYS A 99 -23.21 1.87 5.06
N ARG A 100 -21.92 2.13 5.31
CA ARG A 100 -21.33 2.38 6.64
C ARG A 100 -21.67 1.28 7.66
N GLN A 101 -21.67 0.03 7.19
CA GLN A 101 -22.02 -1.14 7.96
C GLN A 101 -20.76 -1.86 8.47
N TYR A 102 -20.02 -1.19 9.34
CA TYR A 102 -18.88 -1.78 10.04
C TYR A 102 -18.76 -1.15 11.44
N ALA A 103 -18.45 -1.98 12.45
CA ALA A 103 -18.34 -1.51 13.83
C ALA A 103 -17.02 -0.74 14.08
N SER A 104 -15.98 -1.06 13.31
CA SER A 104 -14.66 -0.43 13.40
C SER A 104 -13.87 -0.63 12.10
N LEU A 105 -12.83 0.19 11.88
CA LEU A 105 -11.90 -0.01 10.76
C LEU A 105 -11.25 -1.40 10.77
N SER A 106 -10.93 -1.94 11.95
CA SER A 106 -10.37 -3.29 12.08
C SER A 106 -11.35 -4.36 11.60
N SER A 107 -12.66 -4.22 11.89
CA SER A 107 -13.68 -5.15 11.37
C SER A 107 -13.83 -5.07 9.85
N LEU A 108 -13.71 -3.87 9.27
CA LEU A 108 -13.68 -3.68 7.83
C LEU A 108 -12.45 -4.35 7.20
N PHE A 109 -11.27 -4.18 7.81
CA PHE A 109 -10.04 -4.80 7.32
C PHE A 109 -10.07 -6.32 7.45
N ALA A 110 -10.70 -6.86 8.49
CA ALA A 110 -10.92 -8.29 8.62
C ALA A 110 -11.76 -8.84 7.45
N GLN A 111 -12.87 -8.17 7.10
CA GLN A 111 -13.66 -8.55 5.93
C GLN A 111 -12.86 -8.45 4.63
N LEU A 112 -12.11 -7.36 4.46
CA LEU A 112 -11.25 -7.17 3.30
C LEU A 112 -10.23 -8.30 3.16
N PHE A 113 -9.62 -8.74 4.25
CA PHE A 113 -8.64 -9.83 4.22
C PHE A 113 -9.28 -11.19 3.92
N ILE A 114 -10.55 -11.40 4.26
CA ILE A 114 -11.29 -12.59 3.81
C ILE A 114 -11.43 -12.59 2.29
N GLU A 115 -11.82 -11.47 1.68
CA GLU A 115 -11.93 -11.36 0.22
C GLU A 115 -10.56 -11.48 -0.47
N LEU A 116 -9.52 -10.89 0.12
CA LEU A 116 -8.16 -10.97 -0.43
C LEU A 116 -7.47 -12.31 -0.18
N ALA A 117 -8.02 -13.21 0.64
CA ALA A 117 -7.43 -14.52 0.89
C ALA A 117 -7.36 -15.39 -0.38
N ASP A 118 -8.33 -15.24 -1.28
CA ASP A 118 -8.37 -15.93 -2.57
C ASP A 118 -7.61 -15.20 -3.68
N TRP A 119 -7.12 -13.99 -3.41
CA TRP A 119 -6.30 -13.22 -4.35
C TRP A 119 -4.89 -13.80 -4.39
N GLN A 120 -4.49 -14.41 -5.50
CA GLN A 120 -3.19 -15.10 -5.64
C GLN A 120 -2.14 -14.29 -6.41
N CYS A 121 -2.48 -13.07 -6.83
CA CYS A 121 -1.56 -12.20 -7.56
C CYS A 121 -0.92 -11.19 -6.60
N PRO A 122 0.27 -10.65 -6.91
CA PRO A 122 0.83 -9.57 -6.12
C PRO A 122 -0.15 -8.39 -6.03
N LEU A 123 -0.16 -7.71 -4.89
CA LEU A 123 -1.00 -6.54 -4.64
C LEU A 123 -0.16 -5.46 -3.96
N TYR A 124 -0.10 -4.29 -4.56
CA TYR A 124 0.59 -3.15 -3.99
C TYR A 124 -0.41 -2.06 -3.60
N LEU A 125 -0.28 -1.53 -2.39
CA LEU A 125 -1.04 -0.37 -1.96
C LEU A 125 -0.08 0.75 -1.58
N VAL A 126 -0.13 1.85 -2.32
CA VAL A 126 0.64 3.06 -2.02
C VAL A 126 -0.22 4.00 -1.21
N ILE A 127 0.25 4.39 -0.03
CA ILE A 127 -0.32 5.46 0.78
C ILE A 127 0.68 6.62 0.80
N ASP A 128 0.33 7.73 0.14
CA ASP A 128 1.16 8.94 0.07
C ASP A 128 0.78 9.93 1.17
N ASP A 129 1.78 10.69 1.63
CA ASP A 129 1.67 11.74 2.64
C ASP A 129 1.07 11.28 4.01
N TYR A 130 1.40 10.07 4.48
CA TYR A 130 0.87 9.48 5.73
C TYR A 130 1.03 10.32 7.01
N HIS A 131 2.06 11.16 7.09
CA HIS A 131 2.23 12.13 8.17
C HIS A 131 1.05 13.09 8.42
N LEU A 132 0.12 13.22 7.46
CA LEU A 132 -1.10 14.03 7.62
C LEU A 132 -2.14 13.36 8.51
N ILE A 133 -2.01 12.06 8.78
CA ILE A 133 -2.90 11.33 9.67
C ILE A 133 -2.40 11.48 11.10
N ASN A 134 -3.27 12.02 11.96
CA ASN A 134 -3.06 12.20 13.39
C ASN A 134 -4.09 11.43 14.23
N ASN A 135 -5.13 10.88 13.60
CA ASN A 135 -6.18 10.14 14.29
C ASN A 135 -5.64 8.81 14.84
N PRO A 136 -5.64 8.59 16.18
CA PRO A 136 -5.10 7.38 16.79
C PRO A 136 -5.86 6.11 16.37
N VAL A 137 -7.17 6.21 16.11
CA VAL A 137 -7.99 5.07 15.68
C VAL A 137 -7.54 4.56 14.30
N ILE A 138 -7.17 5.47 13.39
CA ILE A 138 -6.62 5.08 12.08
C ILE A 138 -5.25 4.42 12.25
N HIS A 139 -4.39 4.94 13.14
CA HIS A 139 -3.11 4.31 13.43
C HIS A 139 -3.27 2.89 14.01
N ASP A 140 -4.19 2.69 14.95
CA ASP A 140 -4.49 1.37 15.51
C ASP A 140 -5.02 0.40 14.46
N ALA A 141 -5.92 0.88 13.60
CA ALA A 141 -6.41 0.10 12.47
C ALA A 141 -5.30 -0.26 11.48
N MET A 142 -4.37 0.66 11.17
CA MET A 142 -3.22 0.38 10.30
C MET A 142 -2.23 -0.59 10.94
N ARG A 143 -2.07 -0.58 12.27
CA ARG A 143 -1.32 -1.62 12.99
C ARG A 143 -1.99 -2.99 12.85
N PHE A 144 -3.32 -3.04 12.96
CA PHE A 144 -4.09 -4.26 12.70
C PHE A 144 -3.91 -4.73 11.25
N PHE A 145 -3.99 -3.80 10.28
CA PHE A 145 -3.79 -4.06 8.87
C PHE A 145 -2.43 -4.70 8.59
N LEU A 146 -1.35 -4.09 9.11
CA LEU A 146 0.02 -4.59 8.92
C LEU A 146 0.25 -5.98 9.51
N ARG A 147 -0.40 -6.30 10.64
CA ARG A 147 -0.27 -7.62 11.27
C ARG A 147 -0.97 -8.71 10.48
N HIS A 148 -2.14 -8.44 9.91
CA HIS A 148 -3.02 -9.47 9.33
C HIS A 148 -3.13 -9.45 7.80
N GLN A 149 -2.51 -8.50 7.11
CA GLN A 149 -2.57 -8.44 5.64
C GLN A 149 -2.04 -9.75 4.99
N PRO A 150 -2.58 -10.15 3.82
CA PRO A 150 -2.08 -11.30 3.06
C PRO A 150 -0.59 -11.20 2.71
N GLU A 151 0.08 -12.34 2.50
CA GLU A 151 1.52 -12.40 2.18
C GLU A 151 1.87 -11.82 0.80
N ASN A 152 0.92 -11.90 -0.14
CA ASN A 152 1.04 -11.34 -1.48
C ASN A 152 0.73 -9.83 -1.55
N MET A 153 0.49 -9.20 -0.40
CA MET A 153 0.26 -7.77 -0.31
C MET A 153 1.47 -7.02 0.25
N THR A 154 1.86 -5.95 -0.43
CA THR A 154 2.89 -5.01 0.01
C THR A 154 2.28 -3.62 0.20
N LEU A 155 2.33 -3.13 1.43
CA LEU A 155 1.99 -1.73 1.74
C LEU A 155 3.22 -0.84 1.51
N VAL A 156 3.06 0.22 0.72
CA VAL A 156 4.10 1.24 0.46
C VAL A 156 3.64 2.57 1.08
N VAL A 157 4.29 3.00 2.15
CA VAL A 157 3.93 4.22 2.87
C VAL A 157 4.95 5.31 2.59
N LEU A 158 4.49 6.47 2.14
CA LEU A 158 5.31 7.66 1.95
C LEU A 158 4.98 8.67 3.03
N SER A 159 6.01 9.22 3.65
CA SER A 159 5.84 10.17 4.74
C SER A 159 6.94 11.21 4.76
N ARG A 160 6.62 12.43 5.20
CA ARG A 160 7.60 13.52 5.34
C ARG A 160 8.36 13.50 6.66
N LYS A 161 7.74 12.88 7.66
CA LYS A 161 8.32 12.64 8.98
C LYS A 161 8.36 11.14 9.22
N PRO A 162 9.35 10.59 9.93
CA PRO A 162 9.17 9.27 10.51
C PRO A 162 7.90 9.38 11.36
N ALA A 163 6.87 8.61 10.98
CA ALA A 163 5.67 8.55 11.80
C ALA A 163 6.14 8.18 13.20
N ALA A 164 5.62 8.85 14.24
CA ALA A 164 5.75 8.38 15.61
C ALA A 164 4.89 7.10 15.79
N ALA A 165 5.09 6.12 14.90
CA ALA A 165 4.76 4.75 15.13
C ALA A 165 5.75 4.29 16.20
N GLY A 166 5.37 4.52 17.47
CA GLY A 166 6.07 3.94 18.60
C GLY A 166 6.40 2.49 18.27
N HIS A 167 7.70 2.18 18.29
CA HIS A 167 8.28 0.84 18.18
C HIS A 167 8.47 0.20 16.80
N CYS A 168 8.42 0.93 15.67
CA CYS A 168 9.06 0.44 14.44
C CYS A 168 10.59 0.64 14.52
N GLN A 169 11.25 -0.10 15.41
CA GLN A 169 12.71 -0.25 15.33
C GLN A 169 13.04 -1.18 14.16
N PRO A 170 14.14 -0.91 13.43
CA PRO A 170 14.62 -1.84 12.41
C PRO A 170 14.89 -3.20 13.06
N ALA A 171 14.45 -4.28 12.42
CA ALA A 171 14.82 -5.63 12.81
C ALA A 171 16.35 -5.74 12.81
N ARG A 172 16.96 -5.76 13.99
CA ARG A 172 18.40 -6.00 14.14
C ARG A 172 18.68 -7.48 13.83
N PRO A 173 19.69 -7.80 13.00
CA PRO A 173 20.21 -9.17 12.98
C PRO A 173 20.76 -9.49 14.38
N ARG A 174 20.30 -10.59 14.97
CA ARG A 174 20.88 -11.14 16.20
C ARG A 174 22.30 -11.61 15.87
N SER A 175 23.32 -10.84 16.26
CA SER A 175 24.66 -11.36 16.49
C SER A 175 24.96 -11.31 17.98
N ALA A 176 25.35 -12.45 18.51
CA ALA A 176 25.68 -12.67 19.91
C ALA A 176 27.06 -12.07 20.22
N SER A 177 27.08 -11.01 21.03
CA SER A 177 28.13 -10.67 22.00
C SER A 177 27.75 -9.30 22.59
N GLY A 178 27.51 -9.28 23.90
CA GLY A 178 26.98 -8.13 24.61
C GLY A 178 27.93 -6.93 24.57
N ASP A 179 27.35 -5.76 24.27
CA ASP A 179 27.45 -4.55 25.09
C ASP A 179 26.41 -3.54 24.57
N TRP A 180 25.62 -2.99 25.50
CA TRP A 180 24.45 -2.16 25.21
C TRP A 180 24.81 -0.69 25.37
N GLN A 181 24.81 0.09 24.28
CA GLN A 181 24.75 1.55 24.37
C GLN A 181 23.75 2.14 23.37
N PRO A 182 23.04 3.23 23.73
CA PRO A 182 22.16 3.94 22.80
C PRO A 182 23.02 4.67 21.76
N ALA A 183 22.81 4.39 20.48
CA ALA A 183 23.38 5.21 19.41
C ALA A 183 22.61 6.54 19.32
N ALA A 184 22.92 7.46 20.23
CA ALA A 184 22.72 8.87 20.01
C ALA A 184 23.69 9.32 18.91
N GLY A 185 23.16 9.78 17.78
CA GLY A 185 23.93 10.35 16.67
C GLY A 185 24.42 9.33 15.65
N LEU A 186 23.78 9.31 14.47
CA LEU A 186 24.36 9.03 13.14
C LEU A 186 23.23 8.90 12.10
N TYR A 187 22.47 9.97 11.87
CA TYR A 187 21.76 10.13 10.60
C TYR A 187 21.84 11.59 10.19
N PRO A 188 22.51 11.94 9.07
CA PRO A 188 22.55 13.30 8.61
C PRO A 188 21.11 13.75 8.27
N PRO A 189 20.71 14.97 8.67
CA PRO A 189 19.43 15.53 8.24
C PRO A 189 19.41 15.62 6.70
N GLY A 190 18.45 14.95 6.05
CA GLY A 190 18.22 15.06 4.60
C GLY A 190 18.33 13.77 3.76
N SER A 191 18.54 12.58 4.33
CA SER A 191 18.60 11.33 3.55
C SER A 191 17.24 10.62 3.40
N GLU A 192 16.91 10.20 2.18
CA GLU A 192 15.77 9.31 1.93
C GLU A 192 16.02 7.93 2.57
N THR A 193 15.17 7.58 3.53
CA THR A 193 15.31 6.32 4.27
C THR A 193 14.19 5.37 3.87
N ILE A 194 14.56 4.19 3.38
CA ILE A 194 13.65 3.10 3.05
C ILE A 194 13.72 2.09 4.19
N PHE A 195 12.71 2.06 5.06
CA PHE A 195 12.55 1.02 6.07
C PHE A 195 11.75 -0.14 5.48
N ARG A 196 12.12 -1.36 5.86
CA ARG A 196 11.44 -2.58 5.42
C ARG A 196 11.16 -3.46 6.62
N LEU A 197 9.93 -3.95 6.70
CA LEU A 197 9.59 -5.03 7.62
C LEU A 197 9.63 -6.35 6.83
N PRO A 198 10.55 -7.27 7.17
CA PRO A 198 10.55 -8.59 6.56
C PRO A 198 9.21 -9.29 6.86
N SER A 199 8.69 -10.00 5.87
CA SER A 199 7.66 -11.02 6.10
C SER A 199 8.34 -12.10 6.95
N ASP A 200 7.99 -12.26 8.23
CA ASP A 200 8.71 -13.18 9.13
C ASP A 200 8.89 -14.57 8.50
N VAL A 201 10.15 -15.06 8.52
CA VAL A 201 10.58 -16.31 7.89
C VAL A 201 10.08 -17.49 8.72
N ALA A 202 8.85 -17.89 8.49
CA ALA A 202 8.30 -19.17 8.92
C ALA A 202 7.98 -20.06 7.72
N ASN A 203 8.92 -20.25 6.79
CA ASN A 203 9.02 -21.53 6.08
C ASN A 203 10.42 -21.76 5.47
N ARG A 204 11.28 -22.47 6.21
CA ARG A 204 12.36 -23.25 5.61
C ARG A 204 11.73 -24.49 4.97
N SER A 205 11.27 -24.41 3.73
CA SER A 205 11.34 -25.54 2.80
C SER A 205 10.85 -25.19 1.40
N ARG A 206 11.72 -25.46 0.41
CA ARG A 206 11.49 -25.55 -1.05
C ARG A 206 11.28 -24.21 -1.76
N ARG A 207 12.32 -23.71 -2.46
CA ARG A 207 12.62 -24.06 -3.87
C ARG A 207 11.36 -24.13 -4.74
N GLN A 208 10.99 -22.98 -5.30
CA GLN A 208 10.77 -22.74 -6.73
C GLN A 208 10.17 -21.33 -6.83
N GLN A 209 10.83 -20.43 -7.56
CA GLN A 209 10.16 -19.22 -8.05
C GLN A 209 8.90 -19.68 -8.78
N PRO A 210 7.68 -19.26 -8.38
CA PRO A 210 6.54 -19.55 -9.22
C PRO A 210 6.72 -18.71 -10.49
N ALA A 211 6.71 -19.38 -11.64
CA ALA A 211 6.50 -18.74 -12.91
C ALA A 211 5.33 -17.76 -12.75
N VAL A 212 5.51 -16.51 -13.18
CA VAL A 212 4.48 -15.47 -13.21
C VAL A 212 3.27 -16.05 -13.96
N ARG A 213 2.34 -16.68 -13.23
CA ARG A 213 1.10 -17.17 -13.80
C ARG A 213 0.37 -15.93 -14.27
N ARG A 214 0.05 -15.86 -15.57
CA ARG A 214 -0.79 -14.79 -16.11
C ARG A 214 -2.07 -14.76 -15.28
N CYS A 215 -2.19 -13.73 -14.46
CA CYS A 215 -3.37 -13.43 -13.68
C CYS A 215 -4.52 -13.25 -14.69
N ARG A 216 -5.41 -14.25 -14.82
CA ARG A 216 -6.63 -14.09 -15.61
C ARG A 216 -7.51 -13.14 -14.81
N ARG A 217 -7.43 -11.84 -15.11
CA ARG A 217 -8.45 -10.87 -14.70
C ARG A 217 -9.80 -11.45 -15.12
N VAL A 218 -10.70 -11.67 -14.17
CA VAL A 218 -12.09 -11.97 -14.48
C VAL A 218 -12.64 -10.72 -15.12
N GLY A 219 -12.58 -10.66 -16.46
CA GLY A 219 -13.13 -9.56 -17.22
C GLY A 219 -14.64 -9.57 -17.02
N HIS A 220 -15.15 -8.62 -16.24
CA HIS A 220 -16.57 -8.28 -16.31
C HIS A 220 -16.84 -7.82 -17.75
N ARG A 221 -17.47 -8.70 -18.54
CA ARG A 221 -18.06 -8.33 -19.82
C ARG A 221 -19.08 -7.22 -19.54
N ALA A 222 -18.77 -6.01 -19.98
CA ALA A 222 -19.77 -4.98 -20.16
C ALA A 222 -20.83 -5.55 -21.12
N ALA A 223 -22.06 -5.66 -20.64
CA ALA A 223 -23.20 -6.00 -21.47
C ALA A 223 -23.37 -4.90 -22.52
N ALA A 224 -23.06 -5.22 -23.77
CA ALA A 224 -23.34 -4.35 -24.89
C ALA A 224 -24.87 -4.21 -25.05
N HIS A 225 -25.38 -3.02 -24.75
CA HIS A 225 -26.73 -2.61 -25.12
C HIS A 225 -26.87 -2.70 -26.64
N ARG A 226 -27.75 -3.60 -27.09
CA ARG A 226 -28.17 -3.76 -28.49
C ARG A 226 -29.16 -2.63 -28.81
N PRO A 227 -28.96 -1.81 -29.86
CA PRO A 227 -29.95 -0.81 -30.23
C PRO A 227 -31.16 -1.48 -30.89
N LEU A 228 -32.35 -1.13 -30.40
CA LEU A 228 -33.65 -1.47 -30.98
C LEU A 228 -33.78 -0.80 -32.35
N ARG A 229 -34.10 -1.56 -33.39
CA ARG A 229 -34.57 -1.01 -34.68
C ARG A 229 -36.01 -0.50 -34.52
N PRO A 230 -36.40 0.61 -35.15
CA PRO A 230 -37.79 1.04 -35.21
C PRO A 230 -38.59 0.17 -36.20
N PRO A 231 -39.92 0.05 -36.02
CA PRO A 231 -40.78 -0.68 -36.94
C PRO A 231 -41.06 0.11 -38.22
N GLU A 232 -41.30 -0.63 -39.31
CA GLU A 232 -41.85 -0.14 -40.59
C GLU A 232 -43.35 0.19 -40.47
#